data_AF-A0A963Q865-F1
#
_entry.id   AF-A0A963Q865-F1
#
_cell.length_a   1.000
_cell.length_b   1.000
_cell.length_c   1.000
_cell.angle_alpha   90.00
_cell.angle_beta   90.00
_cell.angle_gamma   90.00
#
_symmetry.space_group_name_H-M   'P 1'
#
loop_
_entity.id
_entity.type
_entity.pdbx_description
1 polymer ?
#
loop_
_entity_poly.entity_id
_entity_poly.type
_entity_poly.pdbx_seq_one_letter_code
_entity_poly.pdbx_strand_id
1 'polypeptide(L)'
;EKTREAMLVLEAAGYDVVIVETVGVGQSEVAVAGMTDMFVLMQLPNAGDELQAIKKGVMEMADLVLINKADLDPDAASRARAQITSSLRLLGQHGNPQRAEHDKAAWHPRVLQLSALSGQGVDALWSAATEFRRLRSAGGAWESRRRQQALAWMWERIEAGLRQAFRADPPVRARLGPLSKQVADGTMVASVAARELLGLFHPDANQPAGGPAQREGTAP
;
A
#
# COMPACT_ATOMS: atom_id res chain seq x y z
N GLU A 1 -8.90 -0.78 4.18
CA GLU A 1 -10.15 -0.02 3.98
C GLU A 1 -10.21 1.22 4.84
N LYS A 2 -10.38 1.12 6.17
CA LYS A 2 -10.51 2.26 7.09
C LYS A 2 -9.40 3.32 6.97
N THR A 3 -8.15 2.92 6.76
CA THR A 3 -7.01 3.87 6.67
C THR A 3 -7.12 4.82 5.48
N ARG A 4 -7.47 4.33 4.28
CA ARG A 4 -7.59 5.20 3.09
C ARG A 4 -8.77 6.16 3.19
N GLU A 5 -9.89 5.72 3.75
CA GLU A 5 -11.05 6.58 3.98
C GLU A 5 -10.71 7.68 4.99
N ALA A 6 -9.97 7.34 6.06
CA ALA A 6 -9.46 8.33 7.00
C ALA A 6 -8.51 9.33 6.33
N MET A 7 -7.62 8.88 5.43
CA MET A 7 -6.75 9.78 4.66
C MET A 7 -7.56 10.79 3.84
N LEU A 8 -8.60 10.35 3.12
CA LEU A 8 -9.47 11.24 2.34
C LEU A 8 -10.20 12.27 3.22
N VAL A 9 -10.64 11.86 4.41
CA VAL A 9 -11.27 12.78 5.38
C VAL A 9 -10.26 13.81 5.88
N LEU A 10 -9.02 13.41 6.18
CA LEU A 10 -7.95 14.33 6.60
C LEU A 10 -7.60 15.32 5.48
N GLU A 11 -7.46 14.85 4.24
CA GLU A 11 -7.22 15.72 3.09
C GLU A 11 -8.37 16.72 2.88
N ALA A 12 -9.62 16.25 2.96
CA ALA A 12 -10.81 17.11 2.85
C ALA A 12 -10.93 18.12 4.00
N ALA A 13 -10.42 17.79 5.19
CA ALA A 13 -10.35 18.68 6.35
C ALA A 13 -9.21 19.71 6.26
N GLY A 14 -8.41 19.68 5.19
CA GLY A 14 -7.35 20.66 4.94
C GLY A 14 -5.99 20.32 5.57
N TYR A 15 -5.79 19.08 6.02
CA TYR A 15 -4.45 18.62 6.40
C TYR A 15 -3.58 18.46 5.15
N ASP A 16 -2.42 19.10 5.14
CA ASP A 16 -1.47 19.11 4.03
C ASP A 16 -0.43 17.98 4.11
N VAL A 17 -0.27 17.39 5.29
CA VAL A 17 0.62 16.26 5.57
C VAL A 17 -0.14 15.17 6.32
N VAL A 18 -0.18 13.97 5.73
CA VAL A 18 -0.77 12.78 6.36
C VAL A 18 0.30 11.69 6.45
N ILE A 19 0.58 11.24 7.68
CA ILE A 19 1.53 10.17 7.95
C ILE A 19 0.75 8.88 8.22
N VAL A 20 1.07 7.83 7.47
CA VAL A 20 0.48 6.50 7.65
C VAL A 20 1.56 5.57 8.19
N GLU A 21 1.37 5.10 9.42
CA GLU A 21 2.29 4.18 10.09
C GLU A 21 1.73 2.74 10.09
N THR A 22 2.61 1.75 9.91
CA THR A 22 2.27 0.33 10.10
C THR A 22 2.56 -0.07 11.55
N VAL A 23 1.70 -0.90 12.14
CA VAL A 23 1.86 -1.33 13.55
C VAL A 23 2.74 -2.60 13.70
N GLY A 24 3.48 -2.98 12.64
CA GLY A 24 4.25 -4.22 12.57
C GLY A 24 3.42 -5.50 12.36
N VAL A 25 4.08 -6.55 11.87
CA VAL A 25 3.57 -7.89 11.43
C VAL A 25 2.40 -7.88 10.41
N GLY A 26 2.72 -8.08 9.12
CA GLY A 26 1.71 -8.33 8.08
C GLY A 26 2.21 -8.22 6.63
N GLN A 27 1.26 -8.10 5.70
CA GLN A 27 1.45 -7.60 4.32
C GLN A 27 1.08 -6.10 4.24
N SER A 28 1.18 -5.41 5.37
CA SER A 28 0.70 -4.04 5.55
C SER A 28 1.59 -3.03 4.85
N GLU A 29 2.85 -3.37 4.59
CA GLU A 29 3.85 -2.52 3.94
C GLU A 29 3.49 -2.27 2.47
N VAL A 30 3.10 -3.32 1.73
CA VAL A 30 2.68 -3.18 0.33
C VAL A 30 1.41 -2.33 0.24
N ALA A 31 0.46 -2.53 1.16
CA ALA A 31 -0.76 -1.74 1.21
C ALA A 31 -0.46 -0.26 1.50
N VAL A 32 0.41 0.03 2.47
CA VAL A 32 0.80 1.41 2.82
C VAL A 32 1.56 2.07 1.67
N ALA A 33 2.54 1.40 1.07
CA ALA A 33 3.25 1.92 -0.12
C ALA A 33 2.29 2.19 -1.29
N GLY A 34 1.25 1.36 -1.45
CA GLY A 34 0.20 1.53 -2.44
C GLY A 34 -0.79 2.66 -2.14
N MET A 35 -0.73 3.29 -0.96
CA MET A 35 -1.62 4.40 -0.59
C MET A 35 -0.94 5.72 -0.31
N THR A 36 0.38 5.73 -0.09
CA THR A 36 1.15 6.94 0.15
C THR A 36 1.92 7.40 -1.09
N ASP A 37 2.25 8.69 -1.12
CA ASP A 37 3.10 9.24 -2.19
C ASP A 37 4.56 8.83 -2.02
N MET A 38 5.03 8.80 -0.77
CA MET A 38 6.38 8.47 -0.38
C MET A 38 6.33 7.34 0.65
N PHE A 39 7.13 6.30 0.45
CA PHE A 39 7.30 5.20 1.39
C PHE A 39 8.65 5.30 2.09
N VAL A 40 8.61 5.46 3.42
CA VAL A 40 9.80 5.62 4.27
C VAL A 40 10.00 4.36 5.09
N LEU A 41 11.14 3.72 4.93
CA LEU A 41 11.53 2.54 5.70
C LEU A 41 12.45 2.97 6.85
N MET A 42 12.04 2.73 8.09
CA MET A 42 12.88 2.99 9.26
C MET A 42 13.63 1.72 9.68
N GLN A 43 14.90 1.87 10.05
CA GLN A 43 15.85 0.83 10.46
C GLN A 43 16.62 1.27 11.70
N LEU A 44 17.17 0.30 12.43
CA LEU A 44 18.08 0.52 13.55
C LEU A 44 19.54 0.29 13.13
N PRO A 45 20.53 0.90 13.81
CA PRO A 45 21.94 0.81 13.42
C PRO A 45 22.49 -0.63 13.47
N ASN A 46 21.97 -1.44 14.40
CA ASN A 46 22.43 -2.79 14.70
C ASN A 46 21.53 -3.90 14.12
N ALA A 47 20.65 -3.57 13.17
CA ALA A 47 19.75 -4.51 12.51
C ALA A 47 20.47 -5.50 11.55
N GLY A 48 21.75 -5.79 11.77
CA GLY A 48 22.67 -6.43 10.80
C GLY A 48 22.11 -7.69 10.12
N ASP A 49 21.57 -8.63 10.90
CA ASP A 49 20.94 -9.86 10.37
C ASP A 49 19.49 -9.63 9.90
N GLU A 50 18.82 -8.61 10.43
CA GLU A 50 17.45 -8.24 10.02
C GLU A 50 17.43 -7.61 8.63
N LEU A 51 18.53 -7.03 8.13
CA LEU A 51 18.59 -6.52 6.75
C LEU A 51 18.39 -7.64 5.70
N GLN A 52 18.82 -8.86 6.00
CA GLN A 52 18.50 -10.05 5.18
C GLN A 52 17.05 -10.51 5.37
N ALA A 53 16.45 -10.23 6.53
CA ALA A 53 15.04 -10.49 6.82
C ALA A 53 14.09 -9.40 6.27
N ILE A 54 14.58 -8.19 5.95
CA ILE A 54 13.83 -7.24 5.13
C ILE A 54 13.67 -7.90 3.77
N LYS A 55 12.44 -8.38 3.55
CA LYS A 55 12.06 -9.01 2.30
C LYS A 55 12.51 -8.11 1.16
N LYS A 56 13.21 -8.68 0.17
CA LYS A 56 13.61 -8.02 -1.08
C LYS A 56 12.52 -7.05 -1.60
N GLY A 57 11.24 -7.43 -1.52
CA GLY A 57 10.11 -6.59 -1.92
C GLY A 57 9.87 -5.31 -1.10
N VAL A 58 10.18 -5.25 0.20
CA VAL A 58 10.00 -4.01 1.00
C VAL A 58 11.10 -2.99 0.70
N MET A 59 12.35 -3.45 0.55
CA MET A 59 13.45 -2.58 0.14
C MET A 59 13.22 -1.98 -1.25
N GLU A 60 12.67 -2.75 -2.18
CA GLU A 60 12.34 -2.30 -3.54
C GLU A 60 11.26 -1.19 -3.57
N MET A 61 10.41 -1.10 -2.54
CA MET A 61 9.37 -0.07 -2.43
C MET A 61 9.84 1.22 -1.75
N ALA A 62 11.02 1.22 -1.10
CA ALA A 62 11.47 2.35 -0.29
C ALA A 62 11.95 3.53 -1.14
N ASP A 63 11.25 4.67 -1.01
CA ASP A 63 11.70 5.95 -1.56
C ASP A 63 12.79 6.59 -0.69
N LEU A 64 12.79 6.28 0.61
CA LEU A 64 13.76 6.75 1.59
C LEU A 64 13.94 5.70 2.69
N VAL A 65 15.20 5.46 3.07
CA VAL A 65 15.54 4.65 4.24
C VAL A 65 16.10 5.53 5.33
N LEU A 66 15.60 5.38 6.55
CA LEU A 66 16.03 6.10 7.74
C LEU A 66 16.67 5.14 8.73
N ILE A 67 17.89 5.44 9.15
CA ILE A 67 18.56 4.74 10.24
C ILE A 67 18.35 5.60 11.48
N ASN A 68 17.36 5.23 12.30
CA ASN A 68 17.05 5.91 13.56
C ASN A 68 17.98 5.42 14.67
N LYS A 69 18.02 6.14 15.80
CA LYS A 69 18.88 5.88 16.96
C LYS A 69 20.38 5.93 16.64
N ALA A 70 20.76 6.75 15.65
CA ALA A 70 22.16 6.90 15.25
C ALA A 70 23.06 7.49 16.36
N ASP A 71 22.46 8.11 17.38
CA ASP A 71 23.13 8.61 18.58
C ASP A 71 23.67 7.49 19.49
N LEU A 72 23.05 6.31 19.48
CA LEU A 72 23.45 5.20 20.35
C LEU A 72 24.73 4.51 19.88
N ASP A 73 24.93 4.43 18.57
CA ASP A 73 26.12 3.85 17.95
C ASP A 73 26.33 4.49 16.55
N PRO A 74 27.05 5.63 16.50
CA PRO A 74 27.30 6.35 15.25
C PRO A 74 28.07 5.53 14.21
N ASP A 75 28.96 4.65 14.67
CA ASP A 75 29.77 3.81 13.79
C ASP A 75 28.91 2.71 13.17
N ALA A 76 28.06 2.05 13.95
CA ALA A 76 27.08 1.10 13.42
C ALA A 76 26.11 1.76 12.46
N ALA A 77 25.62 2.96 12.78
CA ALA A 77 24.70 3.67 11.91
C ALA A 77 25.37 3.99 10.56
N SER A 78 26.66 4.34 10.59
CA SER A 78 27.44 4.64 9.39
C SER A 78 27.70 3.39 8.55
N ARG A 79 28.00 2.25 9.19
CA ARG A 79 28.10 0.95 8.51
C ARG A 79 26.78 0.54 7.86
N ALA A 80 25.67 0.62 8.60
CA ALA A 80 24.34 0.31 8.09
C ALA A 80 23.97 1.20 6.91
N ARG A 81 24.29 2.51 6.99
CA ARG A 81 24.07 3.45 5.87
C ARG A 81 24.83 3.04 4.62
N ALA A 82 26.11 2.71 4.77
CA ALA A 82 26.94 2.29 3.64
C ALA A 82 26.42 0.99 3.01
N GLN A 83 26.06 0.00 3.82
CA GLN A 83 25.53 -1.28 3.38
C GLN A 83 24.21 -1.10 2.61
N ILE A 84 23.24 -0.40 3.20
CA ILE A 84 21.92 -0.17 2.57
C ILE A 84 22.05 0.65 1.30
N THR A 85 22.92 1.68 1.29
CA THR A 85 23.17 2.49 0.09
C THR A 85 23.71 1.64 -1.04
N SER A 86 24.63 0.71 -0.74
CA SER A 86 25.15 -0.26 -1.73
C SER A 86 24.03 -1.16 -2.26
N SER A 87 23.20 -1.72 -1.38
CA SER A 87 22.08 -2.59 -1.77
C SER A 87 21.06 -1.88 -2.66
N LEU A 88 20.69 -0.63 -2.34
CA LEU A 88 19.74 0.15 -3.14
C LEU A 88 20.28 0.45 -4.55
N ARG A 89 21.60 0.68 -4.69
CA ARG A 89 22.23 0.84 -6.02
C ARG A 89 22.12 -0.44 -6.85
N LEU A 90 22.41 -1.60 -6.24
CA LEU A 90 22.30 -2.89 -6.92
C LEU A 90 20.84 -3.18 -7.36
N LEU A 91 19.85 -2.87 -6.51
CA LEU A 91 18.43 -3.01 -6.87
C LEU A 91 18.02 -2.05 -7.99
N GLY A 92 18.50 -0.80 -7.95
CA GLY A 92 18.25 0.21 -8.98
C GLY A 92 18.82 -0.17 -10.35
N GLN A 93 19.92 -0.90 -10.41
CA GLN A 93 20.53 -1.41 -11.64
C GLN A 93 19.72 -2.52 -12.33
N HIS A 94 18.86 -3.23 -11.60
CA HIS A 94 17.98 -4.27 -12.15
C HIS A 94 16.62 -3.76 -12.65
N GLY A 95 16.27 -2.49 -12.39
CA GLY A 95 14.94 -1.93 -12.68
C GLY A 95 14.76 -1.28 -14.06
N ASN A 96 15.80 -0.67 -14.64
CA ASN A 96 15.82 -0.18 -16.03
C ASN A 96 17.24 0.36 -16.36
N PRO A 97 18.02 -0.25 -17.28
CA PRO A 97 19.43 0.11 -17.52
C PRO A 97 19.65 1.52 -18.11
N GLN A 98 18.60 2.27 -18.43
CA GLN A 98 18.69 3.60 -19.06
C GLN A 98 18.42 4.78 -18.10
N ARG A 99 18.09 4.57 -16.81
CA ARG A 99 17.61 5.66 -15.93
C ARG A 99 18.36 5.91 -14.60
N ALA A 100 19.25 5.05 -14.15
CA ALA A 100 19.40 4.91 -12.69
C ALA A 100 20.45 5.76 -11.96
N GLU A 101 21.38 6.48 -12.62
CA GLU A 101 22.42 7.23 -11.85
C GLU A 101 22.78 8.62 -12.40
N HIS A 102 22.37 8.97 -13.63
CA HIS A 102 22.80 10.21 -14.29
C HIS A 102 21.69 11.25 -14.52
N ASP A 103 20.42 10.89 -14.34
CA ASP A 103 19.33 11.86 -14.48
C ASP A 103 19.09 12.60 -13.16
N LYS A 104 19.71 13.78 -13.01
CA LYS A 104 19.50 14.65 -11.84
C LYS A 104 18.04 15.11 -11.68
N ALA A 105 17.19 14.95 -12.70
CA ALA A 105 15.77 15.26 -12.61
C ALA A 105 14.95 14.10 -11.99
N ALA A 106 15.53 12.91 -11.82
CA ALA A 106 14.88 11.76 -11.19
C ALA A 106 15.21 11.63 -9.70
N TRP A 107 14.21 11.24 -8.90
CA TRP A 107 14.46 10.86 -7.50
C TRP A 107 15.18 9.52 -7.44
N HIS A 108 16.23 9.47 -6.62
CA HIS A 108 16.97 8.26 -6.31
C HIS A 108 16.78 7.95 -4.82
N PRO A 109 16.43 6.70 -4.45
CA PRO A 109 16.30 6.32 -3.05
C PRO A 109 17.54 6.70 -2.24
N ARG A 110 17.32 7.33 -1.09
CA ARG A 110 18.38 7.82 -0.20
C ARG A 110 18.38 7.07 1.12
N VAL A 111 19.53 7.06 1.79
CA VAL A 111 19.68 6.55 3.15
C VAL A 111 20.15 7.68 4.04
N LEU A 112 19.36 8.03 5.05
CA LEU A 112 19.68 9.07 6.04
C LEU A 112 19.84 8.44 7.42
N GLN A 113 20.60 9.11 8.27
CA GLN A 113 20.76 8.77 9.68
C GLN A 113 20.07 9.86 10.49
N LEU A 114 19.39 9.48 11.56
CA LEU A 114 18.78 10.42 12.50
C LEU A 114 18.74 9.86 13.91
N SER A 115 18.49 10.75 14.87
CA SER A 115 18.05 10.40 16.22
C SER A 115 16.71 11.05 16.47
N ALA A 116 15.65 10.24 16.53
CA ALA A 116 14.32 10.74 16.86
C ALA A 116 14.25 11.28 18.30
N LEU A 117 15.08 10.75 19.20
CA LEU A 117 15.12 11.16 20.60
C LEU A 117 15.71 12.56 20.78
N SER A 118 16.82 12.86 20.10
CA SER A 118 17.46 14.19 20.17
C SER A 118 16.94 15.18 19.13
N GLY A 119 16.16 14.71 18.15
CA GLY A 119 15.70 15.50 17.01
C GLY A 119 16.75 15.68 15.90
N GLN A 120 17.97 15.15 16.07
CA GLN A 120 19.04 15.27 15.09
C GLN A 120 18.66 14.59 13.76
N GLY A 121 18.72 15.32 12.65
CA GLY A 121 18.48 14.79 11.30
C GLY A 121 17.01 14.75 10.88
N VAL A 122 16.07 15.20 11.73
CA VAL A 122 14.64 15.31 11.38
C VAL A 122 14.40 16.39 10.31
N ASP A 123 15.16 17.48 10.35
CA ASP A 123 15.21 18.53 9.33
C ASP A 123 15.70 18.01 7.98
N ALA A 124 16.71 17.13 7.98
CA ALA A 124 17.21 16.48 6.78
C ALA A 124 16.18 15.51 6.17
N LEU A 125 15.43 14.78 7.02
CA LEU A 125 14.28 13.98 6.58
C LEU A 125 13.24 14.85 5.88
N TRP A 126 12.83 15.96 6.50
CA TRP A 126 11.83 16.85 5.89
C TRP A 126 12.32 17.47 4.57
N SER A 127 13.59 17.86 4.52
CA SER A 127 14.24 18.36 3.30
C SER A 127 14.25 17.31 2.18
N ALA A 128 14.46 16.03 2.53
CA ALA A 128 14.39 14.94 1.56
C ALA A 128 12.95 14.70 1.07
N ALA A 129 11.95 14.76 1.95
CA ALA A 129 10.54 14.58 1.58
C ALA A 129 10.02 15.70 0.67
N THR A 130 10.39 16.95 0.96
CA THR A 130 10.04 18.11 0.14
C THR A 130 10.70 18.06 -1.23
N GLU A 131 11.97 17.66 -1.30
CA GLU A 131 12.69 17.46 -2.57
C GLU A 131 12.11 16.31 -3.39
N PHE A 132 11.74 15.19 -2.74
CA PHE A 132 11.04 14.07 -3.39
C PHE A 132 9.77 14.56 -4.08
N ARG A 133 8.91 15.26 -3.34
CA ARG A 133 7.68 15.84 -3.89
C ARG A 133 7.98 16.74 -5.08
N ARG A 134 8.95 17.65 -4.96
CA ARG A 134 9.32 18.60 -6.02
C ARG A 134 9.73 17.86 -7.31
N LEU A 135 10.66 16.91 -7.22
CA LEU A 135 11.16 16.17 -8.37
C LEU A 135 10.07 15.31 -9.02
N ARG A 136 9.25 14.62 -8.21
CA ARG A 136 8.14 13.79 -8.70
C ARG A 136 7.03 14.62 -9.35
N SER A 137 6.74 15.80 -8.82
CA SER A 137 5.73 16.72 -9.38
C SER A 137 6.21 17.33 -10.69
N ALA A 138 7.47 17.78 -10.76
CA ALA A 138 8.04 18.36 -11.98
C ALA A 138 8.03 17.36 -13.16
N GLY A 139 8.18 16.06 -12.88
CA GLY A 139 8.08 14.99 -13.88
C GLY A 139 6.67 14.45 -14.14
N GLY A 140 5.61 15.00 -13.52
CA GLY A 140 4.23 14.50 -13.60
C GLY A 140 4.00 13.11 -12.99
N ALA A 141 5.04 12.54 -12.38
CA ALA A 141 5.02 11.21 -11.78
C ALA A 141 4.27 11.19 -10.44
N TRP A 142 4.09 12.36 -9.81
CA TRP A 142 3.29 12.53 -8.60
C TRP A 142 1.80 12.25 -8.86
N GLU A 143 1.18 13.01 -9.77
CA GLU A 143 -0.23 12.87 -10.11
C GLU A 143 -0.50 11.53 -10.80
N SER A 144 0.43 11.06 -11.63
CA SER A 144 0.30 9.75 -12.28
C SER A 144 0.25 8.61 -11.27
N ARG A 145 1.10 8.65 -10.22
CA ARG A 145 1.09 7.65 -9.15
C ARG A 145 -0.26 7.66 -8.42
N ARG A 146 -0.74 8.84 -8.01
CA ARG A 146 -2.03 8.98 -7.31
C ARG A 146 -3.21 8.45 -8.14
N ARG A 147 -3.25 8.72 -9.46
CA ARG A 147 -4.28 8.17 -10.36
C ARG A 147 -4.23 6.64 -10.42
N GLN A 148 -3.03 6.07 -10.53
CA GLN A 148 -2.85 4.61 -10.53
C GLN A 148 -3.29 3.98 -9.21
N GLN A 149 -2.94 4.60 -8.08
CA GLN A 149 -3.37 4.16 -6.76
C GLN A 149 -4.90 4.23 -6.59
N ALA A 150 -5.54 5.29 -7.11
CA ALA A 150 -6.99 5.42 -7.08
C ALA A 150 -7.69 4.34 -7.94
N LEU A 151 -7.15 4.02 -9.12
CA LEU A 151 -7.65 2.95 -9.97
C LEU A 151 -7.48 1.56 -9.33
N ALA A 152 -6.30 1.29 -8.76
CA ALA A 152 -6.06 0.05 -8.02
C ALA A 152 -7.04 -0.08 -6.85
N TRP A 153 -7.27 1.01 -6.12
CA TRP A 153 -8.22 1.05 -5.03
C TRP A 153 -9.67 0.80 -5.46
N MET A 154 -10.09 1.39 -6.58
CA MET A 154 -11.41 1.13 -7.15
C MET A 154 -11.62 -0.37 -7.41
N TRP A 155 -10.63 -1.03 -8.02
CA TRP A 155 -10.70 -2.47 -8.29
C TRP A 155 -10.67 -3.31 -7.02
N GLU A 156 -9.82 -2.98 -6.04
CA GLU A 156 -9.84 -3.64 -4.72
C GLU A 156 -11.23 -3.57 -4.07
N ARG A 157 -11.92 -2.43 -4.18
CA ARG A 157 -13.26 -2.23 -3.63
C ARG A 157 -14.33 -3.00 -4.38
N ILE A 158 -14.24 -3.06 -5.72
CA ILE A 158 -15.11 -3.88 -6.54
C ILE A 158 -14.95 -5.36 -6.15
N GLU A 159 -13.73 -5.86 -6.05
CA GLU A 159 -13.47 -7.25 -5.66
C GLU A 159 -13.97 -7.57 -4.26
N ALA A 160 -13.70 -6.71 -3.27
CA ALA A 160 -14.18 -6.89 -1.91
C ALA A 160 -15.72 -6.92 -1.86
N GLY A 161 -16.37 -5.96 -2.54
CA GLY A 161 -17.82 -5.89 -2.65
C GLY A 161 -18.42 -7.13 -3.33
N LEU A 162 -17.85 -7.59 -4.44
CA LEU A 162 -18.28 -8.81 -5.13
C LEU A 162 -18.12 -10.05 -4.24
N ARG A 163 -16.99 -10.21 -3.54
CA ARG A 163 -16.77 -11.34 -2.61
C ARG A 163 -17.77 -11.32 -1.46
N GLN A 164 -18.08 -10.14 -0.92
CA GLN A 164 -19.07 -9.98 0.13
C GLN A 164 -20.48 -10.30 -0.37
N ALA A 165 -20.89 -9.73 -1.49
CA ALA A 165 -22.19 -9.97 -2.11
C ALA A 165 -22.37 -11.45 -2.43
N PHE A 166 -21.36 -12.08 -3.02
CA PHE A 166 -21.34 -13.51 -3.32
C PHE A 166 -21.55 -14.37 -2.08
N ARG A 167 -20.85 -14.10 -0.98
CA ARG A 167 -21.01 -14.85 0.28
C ARG A 167 -22.35 -14.60 0.97
N ALA A 168 -22.94 -13.42 0.77
CA ALA A 168 -24.20 -13.02 1.38
C ALA A 168 -25.43 -13.50 0.59
N ASP A 169 -25.27 -13.85 -0.68
CA ASP A 169 -26.33 -14.37 -1.54
C ASP A 169 -26.94 -15.66 -0.95
N PRO A 170 -28.26 -15.73 -0.72
CA PRO A 170 -28.87 -16.87 -0.03
C PRO A 170 -28.67 -18.23 -0.72
N PRO A 171 -28.87 -18.36 -2.05
CA PRO A 171 -28.50 -19.58 -2.80
C PRO A 171 -27.05 -20.00 -2.63
N VAL A 172 -26.10 -19.07 -2.78
CA VAL A 172 -24.66 -19.36 -2.60
C VAL A 172 -24.38 -19.79 -1.17
N ARG A 173 -24.88 -19.06 -0.16
CA ARG A 173 -24.66 -19.37 1.26
C ARG A 173 -25.17 -20.75 1.65
N ALA A 174 -26.31 -21.18 1.10
CA ALA A 174 -26.86 -22.51 1.35
C ALA A 174 -25.98 -23.65 0.79
N ARG A 175 -25.30 -23.42 -0.34
CA ARG A 175 -24.50 -24.44 -1.02
C ARG A 175 -23.00 -24.38 -0.70
N LEU A 176 -22.49 -23.22 -0.24
CA LEU A 176 -21.06 -22.99 -0.02
C LEU A 176 -20.46 -23.97 0.99
N GLY A 177 -21.12 -24.20 2.13
CA GLY A 177 -20.65 -25.14 3.16
C GLY A 177 -20.58 -26.58 2.65
N PRO A 178 -21.69 -27.16 2.14
CA PRO A 178 -21.70 -28.51 1.58
C PRO A 178 -20.67 -28.73 0.47
N LEU A 179 -20.56 -27.80 -0.51
CA LEU A 179 -19.63 -27.94 -1.62
C LEU A 179 -18.16 -27.80 -1.17
N SER A 180 -17.89 -26.90 -0.22
CA SER A 180 -16.54 -26.75 0.35
C SER A 180 -16.10 -28.04 1.07
N LYS A 181 -17.02 -28.73 1.76
CA LYS A 181 -16.75 -30.04 2.37
C LYS A 181 -16.47 -31.11 1.32
N GLN A 182 -17.27 -31.19 0.26
CA GLN A 182 -17.05 -32.17 -0.82
C GLN A 182 -15.69 -31.99 -1.50
N VAL A 183 -15.24 -30.74 -1.70
CA VAL A 183 -13.90 -30.44 -2.23
C VAL A 183 -12.81 -30.87 -1.25
N ALA A 184 -12.95 -30.56 0.04
CA ALA A 184 -11.98 -30.95 1.06
C ALA A 184 -11.86 -32.48 1.21
N ASP A 185 -12.99 -33.20 1.08
CA ASP A 185 -13.07 -34.66 1.16
C ASP A 185 -12.65 -35.34 -0.16
N GLY A 186 -12.29 -34.58 -1.21
CA GLY A 186 -11.87 -35.11 -2.51
C GLY A 186 -12.99 -35.72 -3.36
N THR A 187 -14.25 -35.52 -2.96
CA THR A 187 -15.44 -36.05 -3.65
C THR A 187 -15.98 -35.11 -4.73
N MET A 188 -15.47 -33.88 -4.80
CA MET A 188 -15.76 -32.92 -5.86
C MET A 188 -14.50 -32.15 -6.28
N VAL A 189 -14.36 -31.89 -7.58
CA VAL A 189 -13.26 -31.07 -8.11
C VAL A 189 -13.53 -29.59 -7.81
N ALA A 190 -12.51 -28.88 -7.29
CA ALA A 190 -12.62 -27.46 -6.90
C ALA A 190 -13.16 -26.55 -8.01
N SER A 191 -12.76 -26.77 -9.27
CA SER A 191 -13.22 -25.96 -10.41
C SER A 191 -14.71 -26.19 -10.74
N VAL A 192 -15.24 -27.39 -10.48
CA VAL A 192 -16.66 -27.71 -10.66
C VAL A 192 -17.49 -27.05 -9.55
N ALA A 193 -17.06 -27.20 -8.29
CA ALA A 193 -17.69 -26.54 -7.15
C ALA A 193 -17.74 -25.01 -7.33
N ALA A 194 -16.63 -24.41 -7.78
CA ALA A 194 -16.55 -22.98 -8.06
C ALA A 194 -17.52 -22.55 -9.16
N ARG A 195 -17.60 -23.29 -10.28
CA ARG A 195 -18.54 -22.99 -11.36
C ARG A 195 -19.99 -23.10 -10.91
N GLU A 196 -20.31 -24.10 -10.10
CA GLU A 196 -21.66 -24.27 -9.55
C GLU A 196 -22.04 -23.11 -8.64
N LEU A 197 -21.17 -22.72 -7.70
CA LEU A 197 -21.42 -21.58 -6.83
C LEU A 197 -21.52 -20.27 -7.61
N LEU A 198 -20.69 -20.06 -8.63
CA LEU A 198 -20.76 -18.89 -9.52
C LEU A 198 -22.08 -18.85 -10.31
N GLY A 199 -22.61 -20.01 -10.71
CA GLY A 199 -23.90 -20.10 -11.41
C GLY A 199 -25.12 -19.79 -10.53
N LEU A 200 -24.99 -19.92 -9.21
CA LEU A 200 -26.04 -19.59 -8.24
C LEU A 200 -26.10 -18.12 -7.88
N PHE A 201 -25.03 -17.35 -8.16
CA PHE A 201 -24.92 -15.98 -7.71
C PHE A 201 -25.80 -15.03 -8.53
N HIS A 202 -26.72 -14.34 -7.86
CA HIS A 202 -27.64 -13.37 -8.47
C HIS A 202 -27.50 -11.99 -7.80
N PRO A 203 -26.76 -11.04 -8.40
CA PRO A 203 -26.45 -9.76 -7.75
C PRO A 203 -27.67 -8.88 -7.47
N ASP A 204 -28.76 -9.02 -8.25
CA ASP A 204 -29.92 -8.13 -8.19
C ASP A 204 -30.99 -8.53 -7.16
N ALA A 205 -30.95 -9.77 -6.64
CA ALA A 205 -31.99 -10.28 -5.72
C ALA A 205 -31.84 -9.74 -4.28
N ASN A 206 -30.77 -9.01 -3.98
CA ASN A 206 -30.39 -8.61 -2.62
C ASN A 206 -30.45 -7.08 -2.37
N GLN A 207 -31.07 -6.29 -3.27
CA GLN A 207 -31.39 -4.89 -2.97
C GLN A 207 -32.64 -4.83 -2.08
N PRO A 208 -32.59 -4.22 -0.88
CA PRO A 208 -33.81 -3.87 -0.17
C PRO A 208 -34.61 -2.91 -1.04
N ALA A 209 -35.89 -3.22 -1.29
CA ALA A 209 -36.80 -2.41 -2.08
C ALA A 209 -36.69 -0.92 -1.66
N GLY A 210 -36.19 -0.08 -2.56
CA GLY A 210 -36.11 1.36 -2.36
C GLY A 210 -37.49 1.94 -2.03
N GLY A 211 -37.52 2.79 -1.00
CA GLY A 211 -38.71 3.49 -0.52
C GLY A 211 -39.42 4.33 -1.59
N PRO A 212 -40.64 4.80 -1.30
CA PRO A 212 -41.61 5.20 -2.31
C PRO A 212 -41.11 6.40 -3.13
N ALA A 213 -41.21 6.27 -4.45
CA ALA A 213 -41.01 7.36 -5.38
C ALA A 213 -42.00 8.49 -5.08
N GLN A 214 -41.50 9.60 -4.52
CA GLN A 214 -42.20 10.87 -4.57
C GLN A 214 -42.10 11.40 -6.00
N ARG A 215 -43.17 11.25 -6.79
CA ARG A 215 -43.38 12.02 -8.02
C ARG A 215 -44.37 13.14 -7.73
N GLU A 216 -43.78 14.30 -7.53
CA GLU A 216 -44.15 15.60 -8.10
C GLU A 216 -45.64 15.97 -8.16
N GLY A 217 -46.00 16.93 -7.30
CA GLY A 217 -47.22 17.69 -7.40
C GLY A 217 -47.28 18.46 -8.72
N THR A 218 -48.38 18.22 -9.43
CA THR A 218 -48.91 19.08 -10.48
C THR A 218 -49.73 20.18 -9.80
N ALA A 219 -49.42 21.44 -10.10
CA ALA A 219 -50.31 22.57 -9.87
C ALA A 219 -49.88 23.74 -10.77
N PRO A 220 -50.81 24.66 -11.12
CA PRO A 220 -51.08 25.10 -12.48
C PRO A 220 -50.35 26.36 -12.93
#